data_AF-A0AAW0JPZ9-F1
#
_entry.id   AF-A0AAW0JPZ9-F1
#
_cell.length_a   1.000
_cell.length_b   1.000
_cell.length_c   1.000
_cell.angle_alpha   90.00
_cell.angle_beta   90.00
_cell.angle_gamma   90.00
#
_symmetry.space_group_name_H-M   'P 1'
#
loop_
_entity.id
_entity.type
_entity.pdbx_description
1 polymer ?
#
loop_
_entity_poly.entity_id
_entity_poly.type
_entity_poly.pdbx_seq_one_letter_code
_entity_poly.pdbx_strand_id
1 'polypeptide(L)'
;MFWPTISSGKDLGLRIDIFDEVGIGGGASGVSGGLLHPYSPKGKLLWRGAECWNECLKLLSIAEAAVPQNFNEFIVQRRGILRPAMNLKNLLILNDNAQNCLASCRIETINQDAAQNLTPNLCLPFNSAFYMPEAVNIHPQRYLQALFLACENLGKELSNSGFGLKELRLHKKSIHKLLDFEGEYDAVVVCLGAKADLLPELSGRLPLRTCRGVIAHLQLPDDMGEDYPDHGPSILSDAWLAFQGPRSLYMGSTWEWKSRNSSPNVSADESSSALQELLPKANVIYPAIKDWTFTGAKAGLRAMPPLTPHGSLPLLGCINDVIGGNYACNFWLFGGLGSRGLLYHGWLGKLIAQAILCSNEEMIPTELTSWKKIKQ
;
A
#
# COMPACT_ATOMS: atom_id res chain seq x y z
N MET A 1 7.21 -9.32 0.02
CA MET A 1 8.68 -9.44 -0.05
C MET A 1 9.20 -9.42 1.36
N PHE A 2 9.77 -10.54 1.79
CA PHE A 2 9.94 -10.89 3.21
C PHE A 2 11.40 -11.09 3.61
N TRP A 3 12.31 -11.13 2.64
CA TRP A 3 13.68 -11.57 2.82
C TRP A 3 14.59 -10.64 3.64
N PRO A 4 14.56 -9.31 3.46
CA PRO A 4 15.52 -8.42 4.14
C PRO A 4 15.37 -8.35 5.66
N THR A 5 14.25 -8.85 6.20
CA THR A 5 13.89 -8.73 7.63
C THR A 5 14.08 -10.01 8.44
N ILE A 6 14.48 -11.12 7.80
CA ILE A 6 14.61 -12.42 8.47
C ILE A 6 16.05 -12.59 8.98
N SER A 7 16.27 -12.29 10.26
CA SER A 7 17.54 -12.59 10.94
C SER A 7 17.61 -14.04 11.47
N SER A 8 16.46 -14.71 11.65
CA SER A 8 16.32 -15.99 12.35
C SER A 8 16.41 -17.24 11.48
N GLY A 9 17.02 -17.15 10.30
CA GLY A 9 17.15 -18.27 9.36
C GLY A 9 18.38 -18.17 8.46
N LYS A 10 19.43 -17.48 8.94
CA LYS A 10 20.64 -17.27 8.13
C LYS A 10 21.24 -18.59 7.67
N ASP A 11 21.25 -19.62 8.52
CA ASP A 11 21.89 -20.91 8.23
C ASP A 11 21.00 -21.93 7.48
N LEU A 12 19.72 -21.64 7.26
CA LEU A 12 18.79 -22.55 6.56
C LEU A 12 18.95 -22.43 5.04
N GLY A 13 19.05 -23.54 4.32
CA GLY A 13 18.80 -23.51 2.87
C GLY A 13 17.36 -23.06 2.62
N LEU A 14 17.14 -22.03 1.81
CA LEU A 14 15.80 -21.49 1.59
C LEU A 14 15.61 -21.13 0.12
N ARG A 15 14.61 -21.76 -0.49
CA ARG A 15 14.17 -21.54 -1.86
C ARG A 15 12.79 -20.90 -1.85
N ILE A 16 12.66 -19.76 -2.52
CA ILE A 16 11.41 -19.03 -2.66
C ILE A 16 11.07 -18.91 -4.14
N ASP A 17 9.95 -19.50 -4.53
CA ASP A 17 9.36 -19.35 -5.85
C ASP A 17 8.12 -18.44 -5.74
N ILE A 18 8.16 -17.30 -6.44
CA ILE A 18 7.04 -16.35 -6.54
C ILE A 18 6.31 -16.63 -7.85
N PHE A 19 5.01 -16.89 -7.77
CA PHE A 19 4.16 -17.07 -8.95
C PHE A 19 3.23 -15.87 -9.09
N ASP A 20 3.35 -15.13 -10.19
CA ASP A 20 2.47 -14.00 -10.53
C ASP A 20 2.32 -13.90 -12.04
N GLU A 21 1.10 -13.78 -12.55
CA GLU A 21 0.84 -13.79 -14.00
C GLU A 21 1.35 -12.54 -14.72
N VAL A 22 1.45 -11.39 -14.03
CA VAL A 22 1.90 -10.12 -14.62
C VAL A 22 3.35 -9.82 -14.21
N GLY A 23 3.69 -10.14 -12.97
CA GLY A 23 4.96 -9.85 -12.30
C GLY A 23 4.83 -8.79 -11.22
N ILE A 24 5.99 -8.36 -10.70
CA ILE A 24 6.08 -7.46 -9.55
C ILE A 24 5.28 -6.17 -9.77
N GLY A 25 4.34 -5.91 -8.87
CA GLY A 25 3.51 -4.70 -8.90
C GLY A 25 2.36 -4.72 -9.92
N GLY A 26 2.13 -5.83 -10.63
CA GLY A 26 1.10 -5.90 -11.69
C GLY A 26 -0.36 -5.78 -11.23
N GLY A 27 -0.62 -5.84 -9.91
CA GLY A 27 -1.94 -5.69 -9.32
C GLY A 27 -2.20 -4.32 -8.68
N ALA A 28 -3.14 -4.28 -7.73
CA ALA A 28 -3.51 -3.05 -7.01
C ALA A 28 -2.33 -2.36 -6.32
N SER A 29 -1.30 -3.13 -5.92
CA SER A 29 -0.11 -2.61 -5.25
C SER A 29 0.68 -1.63 -6.12
N GLY A 30 0.81 -1.88 -7.44
CA GLY A 30 1.52 -0.98 -8.36
C GLY A 30 0.70 0.21 -8.85
N VAL A 31 -0.62 0.21 -8.61
CA VAL A 31 -1.55 1.27 -9.04
C VAL A 31 -1.80 2.32 -7.95
N SER A 32 -1.51 2.01 -6.69
CA SER A 32 -1.86 2.89 -5.55
C SER A 32 -1.31 4.33 -5.65
N GLY A 33 -1.94 5.28 -4.96
CA GLY A 33 -1.50 6.69 -4.97
C GLY A 33 -0.19 6.98 -4.22
N GLY A 34 0.46 5.99 -3.63
CA GLY A 34 1.78 6.19 -3.00
C GLY A 34 1.82 6.94 -1.67
N LEU A 35 0.68 7.46 -1.19
CA LEU A 35 0.61 8.26 0.03
C LEU A 35 0.81 7.37 1.27
N LEU A 36 1.91 7.56 1.99
CA LEU A 36 2.30 6.75 3.13
C LEU A 36 2.45 7.59 4.41
N HIS A 37 1.65 7.25 5.41
CA HIS A 37 1.65 7.81 6.77
C HIS A 37 0.94 6.84 7.73
N PRO A 38 1.16 6.93 9.06
CA PRO A 38 0.63 5.94 10.02
C PRO A 38 -0.77 6.26 10.57
N TYR A 39 -1.51 7.19 9.95
CA TYR A 39 -2.73 7.76 10.52
C TYR A 39 -4.01 7.33 9.80
N SER A 40 -5.10 7.27 10.56
CA SER A 40 -6.45 7.16 10.05
C SER A 40 -6.91 8.48 9.39
N PRO A 41 -8.05 8.52 8.68
CA PRO A 41 -8.56 9.76 8.10
C PRO A 41 -8.96 10.80 9.16
N LYS A 42 -9.00 10.41 10.43
CA LYS A 42 -9.27 11.25 11.60
C LYS A 42 -7.99 11.72 12.29
N GLY A 43 -6.80 11.45 11.74
CA GLY A 43 -5.52 11.80 12.36
C GLY A 43 -5.10 10.88 13.51
N LYS A 44 -5.96 9.94 13.94
CA LYS A 44 -5.62 8.95 14.96
C LYS A 44 -4.59 7.95 14.44
N LEU A 45 -3.58 7.61 15.26
CA LEU A 45 -2.63 6.54 14.98
C LEU A 45 -3.36 5.22 14.73
N LEU A 46 -2.98 4.50 13.68
CA LEU A 46 -3.56 3.21 13.33
C LEU A 46 -3.10 2.12 14.30
N TRP A 47 -3.84 1.01 14.34
CA TRP A 47 -3.44 -0.17 15.12
C TRP A 47 -2.03 -0.63 14.72
N ARG A 48 -1.13 -0.76 15.70
CA ARG A 48 0.30 -1.05 15.47
C ARG A 48 0.99 -0.09 14.49
N GLY A 49 0.49 1.15 14.39
CA GLY A 49 0.95 2.15 13.43
C GLY A 49 2.41 2.53 13.62
N ALA A 50 2.92 2.52 14.86
CA ALA A 50 4.32 2.83 15.16
C ALA A 50 5.27 1.74 14.64
N GLU A 51 4.94 0.47 14.89
CA GLU A 51 5.72 -0.67 14.41
C GLU A 51 5.70 -0.75 12.88
N CYS A 52 4.52 -0.55 12.28
CA CYS A 52 4.36 -0.53 10.83
C CYS A 52 5.16 0.61 10.19
N TRP A 53 5.09 1.81 10.76
CA TRP A 53 5.85 2.97 10.28
C TRP A 53 7.36 2.74 10.32
N ASN A 54 7.87 2.22 11.43
CA ASN A 54 9.29 1.91 11.57
C ASN A 54 9.77 0.90 10.52
N GLU A 55 8.99 -0.16 10.29
CA GLU A 55 9.33 -1.15 9.26
C GLU A 55 9.21 -0.57 7.84
N CYS A 56 8.25 0.32 7.57
CA CYS A 56 8.19 1.04 6.29
C CYS A 56 9.46 1.86 6.05
N LEU A 57 9.92 2.66 7.02
CA LEU A 57 11.13 3.48 6.85
C LEU A 57 12.37 2.64 6.52
N LYS A 58 12.50 1.46 7.14
CA LYS A 58 13.56 0.50 6.81
C LYS A 58 13.44 0.00 5.38
N LEU A 59 12.24 -0.42 4.96
CA LEU A 59 12.01 -0.93 3.61
C LEU A 59 12.20 0.13 2.52
N LEU A 60 11.86 1.39 2.81
CA LEU A 60 12.17 2.51 1.91
C LEU A 60 13.66 2.67 1.71
N SER A 61 14.43 2.63 2.81
CA SER A 61 15.89 2.72 2.76
C SER A 61 16.50 1.54 1.98
N ILE A 62 15.97 0.33 2.17
CA ILE A 62 16.38 -0.87 1.42
C ILE A 62 16.06 -0.72 -0.07
N ALA A 63 14.88 -0.22 -0.44
CA ALA A 63 14.49 -0.02 -1.82
C ALA A 63 15.39 1.00 -2.52
N GLU A 64 15.68 2.14 -1.88
CA GLU A 64 16.58 3.15 -2.44
C GLU A 64 18.02 2.65 -2.57
N ALA A 65 18.52 1.87 -1.60
CA ALA A 65 19.86 1.29 -1.66
C ALA A 65 20.02 0.20 -2.73
N ALA A 66 18.92 -0.44 -3.14
CA ALA A 66 18.95 -1.54 -4.11
C ALA A 66 19.07 -1.07 -5.57
N VAL A 67 18.66 0.17 -5.87
CA VAL A 67 18.74 0.70 -7.23
C VAL A 67 20.11 1.30 -7.53
N PRO A 68 20.57 1.28 -8.80
CA PRO A 68 21.83 1.90 -9.20
C PRO A 68 21.88 3.41 -8.89
N GLN A 69 23.07 3.96 -8.65
CA GLN A 69 23.24 5.39 -8.37
C GLN A 69 22.78 6.33 -9.49
N ASN A 70 22.78 5.86 -10.73
CA ASN A 70 22.30 6.60 -11.91
C ASN A 70 20.80 6.42 -12.19
N PHE A 71 20.04 5.89 -11.22
CA PHE A 71 18.60 5.78 -11.33
C PHE A 71 17.97 7.18 -11.21
N ASN A 72 17.62 7.76 -12.35
CA ASN A 72 17.13 9.15 -12.47
C ASN A 72 15.65 9.34 -12.10
N GLU A 73 14.99 8.28 -11.62
CA GLU A 73 13.57 8.30 -11.29
C GLU A 73 13.38 8.22 -9.77
N PHE A 74 12.38 8.91 -9.21
CA PHE A 74 12.16 8.82 -7.78
C PHE A 74 11.48 7.50 -7.39
N ILE A 75 11.88 6.96 -6.23
CA ILE A 75 11.16 5.91 -5.50
C ILE A 75 10.35 6.53 -4.37
N VAL A 76 10.95 7.45 -3.62
CA VAL A 76 10.35 8.11 -2.46
C VAL A 76 10.52 9.62 -2.57
N GLN A 77 9.44 10.37 -2.35
CA GLN A 77 9.45 11.81 -2.18
C GLN A 77 9.14 12.15 -0.72
N ARG A 78 10.10 12.83 -0.09
CA ARG A 78 10.04 13.28 1.30
C ARG A 78 9.63 14.75 1.36
N ARG A 79 8.41 15.04 0.90
CA ARG A 79 7.83 16.40 0.83
C ARG A 79 6.72 16.61 1.88
N GLY A 80 6.40 15.59 2.66
CA GLY A 80 5.30 15.60 3.60
C GLY A 80 3.94 15.40 2.93
N ILE A 81 2.91 15.32 3.77
CA ILE A 81 1.50 15.24 3.36
C ILE A 81 0.69 16.27 4.15
N LEU A 82 -0.14 17.04 3.46
CA LEU A 82 -0.99 18.06 4.03
C LEU A 82 -2.46 17.63 4.02
N ARG A 83 -3.16 17.82 5.14
CA ARG A 83 -4.59 17.53 5.26
C ARG A 83 -5.38 18.76 5.72
N PRO A 84 -6.09 19.44 4.81
CA PRO A 84 -7.01 20.51 5.15
C PRO A 84 -8.17 20.07 6.06
N ALA A 85 -8.58 20.95 6.97
CA ALA A 85 -9.80 20.79 7.74
C ALA A 85 -11.02 21.26 6.92
N MET A 86 -11.95 20.34 6.63
CA MET A 86 -13.07 20.63 5.71
C MET A 86 -14.40 20.94 6.38
N ASN A 87 -14.53 20.64 7.66
CA ASN A 87 -15.70 20.98 8.47
C ASN A 87 -15.28 21.06 9.93
N LEU A 88 -16.11 21.72 10.76
CA LEU A 88 -15.84 21.92 12.18
C LEU A 88 -15.63 20.59 12.93
N LYS A 89 -16.42 19.56 12.61
CA LYS A 89 -16.25 18.23 13.22
C LYS A 89 -14.88 17.62 12.90
N ASN A 90 -14.44 17.73 11.65
CA ASN A 90 -13.14 17.24 11.20
C ASN A 90 -11.99 18.03 11.86
N LEU A 91 -12.11 19.36 11.96
CA LEU A 91 -11.16 20.23 12.66
C LEU A 91 -10.95 19.80 14.12
N LEU A 92 -12.05 19.68 14.88
CA LEU A 92 -11.99 19.33 16.30
C LEU A 92 -11.35 17.96 16.52
N ILE A 93 -11.74 16.96 15.72
CA ILE A 93 -11.19 15.60 15.81
C ILE A 93 -9.71 15.56 15.44
N LEU A 94 -9.29 16.28 14.39
CA LEU A 94 -7.90 16.27 13.96
C LEU A 94 -7.00 16.99 14.98
N ASN A 95 -7.45 18.12 15.56
CA ASN A 95 -6.71 18.80 16.62
C ASN A 95 -6.48 17.91 17.84
N ASP A 96 -7.53 17.22 18.31
CA ASP A 96 -7.43 16.29 19.43
C ASP A 96 -6.45 15.14 19.14
N ASN A 97 -6.53 14.53 17.94
CA ASN A 97 -5.65 13.42 17.59
C ASN A 97 -4.21 13.86 17.27
N ALA A 98 -4.00 15.08 16.78
CA ALA A 98 -2.65 15.61 16.49
C ALA A 98 -1.80 15.71 17.76
N GLN A 99 -2.41 15.95 18.92
CA GLN A 99 -1.73 15.98 20.22
C GLN A 99 -1.11 14.63 20.62
N ASN A 100 -1.66 13.52 20.10
CA ASN A 100 -1.22 12.16 20.40
C ASN A 100 -0.56 11.50 19.16
N CYS A 101 0.08 12.31 18.32
CA CYS A 101 0.77 11.81 17.13
C CYS A 101 2.06 11.03 17.47
N LEU A 102 2.51 10.23 16.52
CA LEU A 102 3.77 9.50 16.60
C LEU A 102 4.94 10.48 16.43
N ALA A 103 5.89 10.47 17.37
CA ALA A 103 7.04 11.38 17.32
C ALA A 103 7.89 11.25 16.03
N SER A 104 7.99 10.05 15.45
CA SER A 104 8.70 9.79 14.20
C SER A 104 7.89 10.09 12.93
N CYS A 105 6.68 10.62 13.06
CA CYS A 105 5.87 11.15 11.96
C CYS A 105 4.86 12.15 12.52
N ARG A 106 5.30 13.35 12.90
CA ARG A 106 4.46 14.29 13.66
C ARG A 106 3.30 14.84 12.84
N ILE A 107 2.32 15.41 13.53
CA ILE A 107 1.23 16.18 12.92
C ILE A 107 1.34 17.62 13.45
N GLU A 108 1.64 18.55 12.55
CA GLU A 108 1.68 19.99 12.83
C GLU A 108 0.36 20.62 12.40
N THR A 109 -0.33 21.31 13.32
CA THR A 109 -1.45 22.16 12.96
C THR A 109 -0.91 23.50 12.47
N ILE A 110 -1.19 23.84 11.20
CA ILE A 110 -0.73 25.07 10.57
C ILE A 110 -1.90 25.92 10.07
N ASN A 111 -1.73 27.24 10.06
CA ASN A 111 -2.73 28.19 9.56
C ASN A 111 -2.67 28.33 8.03
N GLN A 112 -3.53 29.18 7.48
CA GLN A 112 -3.62 29.39 6.04
C GLN A 112 -2.33 29.91 5.41
N ASP A 113 -1.69 30.91 6.03
CA ASP A 113 -0.46 31.50 5.48
C ASP A 113 0.65 30.45 5.39
N ALA A 114 0.87 29.68 6.46
CA ALA A 114 1.88 28.62 6.48
C ALA A 114 1.55 27.50 5.47
N ALA A 115 0.28 27.13 5.33
CA ALA A 115 -0.15 26.13 4.36
C ALA A 115 -0.02 26.61 2.91
N GLN A 116 -0.30 27.87 2.63
CA GLN A 116 -0.16 28.47 1.29
C GLN A 116 1.30 28.70 0.90
N ASN A 117 2.20 28.90 1.88
CA ASN A 117 3.64 28.89 1.64
C ASN A 117 4.15 27.51 1.17
N LEU A 118 3.56 26.41 1.66
CA LEU A 118 3.90 25.05 1.22
C LEU A 118 3.22 24.69 -0.10
N THR A 119 1.94 25.06 -0.24
CA THR A 119 1.09 24.74 -1.37
C THR A 119 0.33 26.00 -1.79
N PRO A 120 0.84 26.76 -2.77
CA PRO A 120 0.18 27.95 -3.28
C PRO A 120 -1.25 27.65 -3.74
N ASN A 121 -2.17 28.61 -3.59
CA ASN A 121 -3.58 28.50 -3.96
C ASN A 121 -4.39 27.44 -3.18
N LEU A 122 -3.88 26.93 -2.05
CA LEU A 122 -4.66 26.04 -1.20
C LEU A 122 -5.83 26.79 -0.53
N CYS A 123 -7.02 26.19 -0.57
CA CYS A 123 -8.22 26.68 0.10
C CYS A 123 -8.42 25.98 1.45
N LEU A 124 -8.55 26.76 2.53
CA LEU A 124 -8.73 26.26 3.89
C LEU A 124 -9.97 26.90 4.54
N PRO A 125 -11.15 26.27 4.44
CA PRO A 125 -12.40 26.86 4.93
C PRO A 125 -12.41 27.22 6.43
N PHE A 126 -11.53 26.60 7.23
CA PHE A 126 -11.40 26.81 8.66
C PHE A 126 -10.04 27.40 9.06
N ASN A 127 -9.27 27.97 8.11
CA ASN A 127 -7.94 28.53 8.36
C ASN A 127 -7.00 27.55 9.09
N SER A 128 -7.11 26.24 8.78
CA SER A 128 -6.35 25.20 9.48
C SER A 128 -6.11 24.00 8.56
N ALA A 129 -4.86 23.53 8.55
CA ALA A 129 -4.44 22.28 7.94
C ALA A 129 -3.54 21.50 8.89
N PHE A 130 -3.46 20.19 8.66
CA PHE A 130 -2.66 19.26 9.43
C PHE A 130 -1.55 18.73 8.55
N TYR A 131 -0.33 19.18 8.80
CA TYR A 131 0.85 18.84 8.03
C TYR A 131 1.62 17.70 8.69
N MET A 132 1.97 16.69 7.89
CA MET A 132 2.79 15.56 8.30
C MET A 132 4.12 15.64 7.55
N PRO A 133 5.14 16.32 8.10
CA PRO A 133 6.40 16.56 7.39
C PRO A 133 7.17 15.27 7.06
N GLU A 134 7.13 14.25 7.92
CA GLU A 134 7.81 12.97 7.66
C GLU A 134 7.00 12.01 6.79
N ALA A 135 5.73 12.31 6.51
CA ALA A 135 4.95 11.49 5.59
C ALA A 135 5.53 11.57 4.17
N VAL A 136 5.40 10.49 3.42
CA VAL A 136 6.07 10.37 2.11
C VAL A 136 5.10 9.99 1.01
N ASN A 137 5.45 10.36 -0.22
CA ASN A 137 4.84 9.85 -1.43
C ASN A 137 5.80 8.85 -2.07
N ILE A 138 5.32 7.66 -2.38
CA ILE A 138 6.12 6.58 -2.96
C ILE A 138 5.62 6.33 -4.38
N HIS A 139 6.53 6.17 -5.33
CA HIS A 139 6.16 5.60 -6.61
C HIS A 139 5.96 4.09 -6.46
N PRO A 140 4.71 3.57 -6.41
CA PRO A 140 4.43 2.21 -5.95
C PRO A 140 5.11 1.12 -6.78
N GLN A 141 5.05 1.23 -8.11
CA GLN A 141 5.63 0.23 -9.02
C GLN A 141 7.15 0.12 -8.85
N ARG A 142 7.86 1.25 -8.93
CA ARG A 142 9.32 1.35 -8.72
C ARG A 142 9.73 0.85 -7.35
N TYR A 143 9.01 1.22 -6.30
CA TYR A 143 9.27 0.73 -4.94
C TYR A 143 9.19 -0.80 -4.84
N LEU A 144 8.15 -1.41 -5.41
CA LEU A 144 8.02 -2.86 -5.40
C LEU A 144 9.10 -3.55 -6.23
N GLN A 145 9.45 -3.00 -7.39
CA GLN A 145 10.54 -3.52 -8.21
C GLN A 145 11.89 -3.41 -7.50
N ALA A 146 12.16 -2.29 -6.83
CA ALA A 146 13.37 -2.07 -6.06
C ALA A 146 13.47 -3.01 -4.85
N LEU A 147 12.38 -3.24 -4.13
CA LEU A 147 12.35 -4.24 -3.05
C LEU A 147 12.60 -5.66 -3.58
N PHE A 148 12.13 -5.98 -4.80
CA PHE A 148 12.37 -7.30 -5.39
C PHE A 148 13.85 -7.46 -5.73
N LEU A 149 14.43 -6.45 -6.37
CA LEU A 149 15.86 -6.38 -6.64
C LEU A 149 16.70 -6.50 -5.35
N ALA A 150 16.27 -5.84 -4.27
CA ALA A 150 16.92 -5.97 -2.96
C ALA A 150 16.93 -7.42 -2.45
N CYS A 151 15.83 -8.15 -2.65
CA CYS A 151 15.76 -9.57 -2.29
C CYS A 151 16.68 -10.43 -3.17
N GLU A 152 16.75 -10.16 -4.47
CA GLU A 152 17.66 -10.87 -5.39
C GLU A 152 19.14 -10.65 -5.02
N ASN A 153 19.52 -9.40 -4.74
CA ASN A 153 20.88 -9.06 -4.34
C ASN A 153 21.26 -9.75 -3.03
N LEU A 154 20.37 -9.68 -2.03
CA LEU A 154 20.61 -10.34 -0.75
C LEU A 154 20.67 -11.88 -0.87
N GLY A 155 19.87 -12.49 -1.76
CA GLY A 155 19.96 -13.92 -2.04
C GLY A 155 21.31 -14.33 -2.65
N LYS A 156 21.83 -13.53 -3.59
CA LYS A 156 23.16 -13.75 -4.20
C LYS A 156 24.29 -13.59 -3.18
N GLU A 157 24.24 -12.55 -2.36
CA GLU A 157 25.24 -12.30 -1.31
C GLU A 157 25.29 -13.42 -0.27
N LEU A 158 24.13 -13.90 0.20
CA LEU A 158 24.06 -14.97 1.18
C LEU A 158 24.52 -16.32 0.62
N SER A 159 24.19 -16.62 -0.64
CA SER A 159 24.66 -17.85 -1.30
C SER A 159 26.19 -17.87 -1.47
N ASN A 160 26.80 -16.71 -1.69
CA ASN A 160 28.27 -16.59 -1.81
C ASN A 160 29.00 -16.66 -0.46
N SER A 161 28.30 -16.48 0.66
CA SER A 161 28.89 -16.44 2.01
C SER A 161 28.76 -17.75 2.78
N GLY A 162 28.31 -18.83 2.12
CA GLY A 162 28.28 -20.19 2.70
C GLY A 162 27.13 -20.46 3.67
N PHE A 163 26.17 -19.53 3.80
CA PHE A 163 25.01 -19.62 4.70
C PHE A 163 23.84 -20.46 4.14
N GLY A 164 24.15 -21.61 3.53
CA GLY A 164 23.18 -22.43 2.82
C GLY A 164 22.69 -21.81 1.51
N LEU A 165 22.13 -22.63 0.61
CA LEU A 165 21.63 -22.15 -0.68
C LEU A 165 20.43 -21.22 -0.46
N LYS A 166 20.52 -19.98 -0.97
CA LYS A 166 19.43 -19.00 -0.94
C LYS A 166 18.99 -18.70 -2.36
N GLU A 167 17.79 -19.17 -2.72
CA GLU A 167 17.28 -19.02 -4.08
C GLU A 167 15.96 -18.26 -4.09
N LEU A 168 15.86 -17.27 -4.99
CA LEU A 168 14.65 -16.52 -5.26
C LEU A 168 14.35 -16.59 -6.76
N ARG A 169 13.17 -17.08 -7.12
CA ARG A 169 12.71 -17.17 -8.52
C ARG A 169 11.36 -16.50 -8.69
N LEU A 170 11.18 -15.81 -9.80
CA LEU A 170 9.90 -15.25 -10.22
C LEU A 170 9.40 -16.00 -11.46
N HIS A 171 8.26 -16.66 -11.31
CA HIS A 171 7.55 -17.36 -12.37
C HIS A 171 6.39 -16.50 -12.86
N LYS A 172 6.50 -16.03 -14.11
CA LYS A 172 5.40 -15.31 -14.78
C LYS A 172 4.33 -16.29 -15.26
N LYS A 173 3.50 -16.77 -14.33
CA LYS A 173 2.55 -17.86 -14.56
C LYS A 173 1.25 -17.63 -13.77
N SER A 174 0.11 -17.85 -14.41
CA SER A 174 -1.18 -17.89 -13.73
C SER A 174 -1.34 -19.16 -12.90
N ILE A 175 -1.91 -19.01 -11.71
CA ILE A 175 -2.23 -20.11 -10.79
C ILE A 175 -3.74 -20.28 -10.76
N HIS A 176 -4.21 -21.51 -10.94
CA HIS A 176 -5.64 -21.82 -11.00
C HIS A 176 -6.13 -22.65 -9.82
N LYS A 177 -5.24 -23.39 -9.16
CA LYS A 177 -5.52 -24.19 -7.97
C LYS A 177 -4.39 -24.07 -6.99
N LEU A 178 -4.73 -23.99 -5.71
CA LEU A 178 -3.74 -23.89 -4.64
C LEU A 178 -3.07 -25.24 -4.37
N LEU A 179 -3.83 -26.33 -4.53
CA LEU A 179 -3.36 -27.69 -4.27
C LEU A 179 -2.38 -28.22 -5.32
N ASP A 180 -2.20 -27.53 -6.45
CA ASP A 180 -1.17 -27.89 -7.45
C ASP A 180 0.26 -27.79 -6.88
N PHE A 181 0.44 -27.12 -5.74
CA PHE A 181 1.71 -26.95 -5.03
C PHE A 181 1.92 -27.94 -3.88
N GLU A 182 0.95 -28.81 -3.61
CA GLU A 182 1.06 -29.80 -2.54
C GLU A 182 2.24 -30.75 -2.81
N GLY A 183 3.07 -30.97 -1.80
CA GLY A 183 4.24 -31.86 -1.90
C GLY A 183 5.43 -31.27 -2.67
N GLU A 184 5.29 -30.11 -3.32
CA GLU A 184 6.42 -29.41 -3.97
C GLU A 184 7.12 -28.43 -3.02
N TYR A 185 6.38 -27.82 -2.08
CA TYR A 185 6.88 -26.82 -1.14
C TYR A 185 6.53 -27.18 0.30
N ASP A 186 7.39 -26.83 1.26
CA ASP A 186 7.08 -26.98 2.69
C ASP A 186 5.96 -26.04 3.16
N ALA A 187 5.89 -24.87 2.53
CA ALA A 187 4.87 -23.86 2.80
C ALA A 187 4.49 -23.06 1.53
N VAL A 188 3.20 -22.72 1.43
CA VAL A 188 2.66 -21.91 0.33
C VAL A 188 1.94 -20.70 0.92
N VAL A 189 2.23 -19.49 0.42
CA VAL A 189 1.65 -18.24 0.95
C VAL A 189 0.80 -17.56 -0.13
N VAL A 190 -0.51 -17.50 0.11
CA VAL A 190 -1.46 -16.85 -0.79
C VAL A 190 -1.41 -15.33 -0.60
N CYS A 191 -0.87 -14.63 -1.61
CA CYS A 191 -0.72 -13.17 -1.64
C CYS A 191 -1.51 -12.51 -2.79
N LEU A 192 -2.61 -13.12 -3.24
CA LEU A 192 -3.32 -12.74 -4.47
C LEU A 192 -4.26 -11.53 -4.35
N GLY A 193 -4.28 -10.86 -3.18
CA GLY A 193 -5.17 -9.72 -2.94
C GLY A 193 -6.63 -10.06 -3.22
N ALA A 194 -7.29 -9.26 -4.06
CA ALA A 194 -8.72 -9.47 -4.40
C ALA A 194 -8.96 -10.72 -5.25
N LYS A 195 -7.92 -11.26 -5.90
CA LYS A 195 -8.02 -12.49 -6.71
C LYS A 195 -7.94 -13.77 -5.89
N ALA A 196 -7.74 -13.70 -4.57
CA ALA A 196 -7.75 -14.88 -3.71
C ALA A 196 -9.08 -15.66 -3.80
N ASP A 197 -10.21 -14.96 -4.02
CA ASP A 197 -11.54 -15.56 -4.22
C ASP A 197 -11.67 -16.34 -5.55
N LEU A 198 -10.71 -16.20 -6.48
CA LEU A 198 -10.71 -16.94 -7.74
C LEU A 198 -10.14 -18.37 -7.59
N LEU A 199 -9.43 -18.65 -6.48
CA LEU A 199 -8.95 -19.99 -6.18
C LEU A 199 -10.12 -20.86 -5.68
N PRO A 200 -10.39 -22.03 -6.27
CA PRO A 200 -11.50 -22.89 -5.85
C PRO A 200 -11.50 -23.22 -4.35
N GLU A 201 -10.32 -23.38 -3.77
CA GLU A 201 -10.12 -23.71 -2.36
C GLU A 201 -10.51 -22.59 -1.40
N LEU A 202 -10.54 -21.34 -1.89
CA LEU A 202 -10.79 -20.13 -1.08
C LEU A 202 -12.06 -19.37 -1.50
N SER A 203 -12.62 -19.69 -2.66
CA SER A 203 -13.83 -19.07 -3.22
C SER A 203 -14.97 -19.10 -2.20
N GLY A 204 -15.45 -17.91 -1.83
CA GLY A 204 -16.50 -17.72 -0.83
C GLY A 204 -16.08 -18.00 0.62
N ARG A 205 -14.84 -18.44 0.90
CA ARG A 205 -14.38 -18.81 2.25
C ARG A 205 -13.64 -17.69 2.99
N LEU A 206 -13.23 -16.64 2.29
CA LEU A 206 -12.55 -15.50 2.88
C LEU A 206 -13.54 -14.34 3.13
N PRO A 207 -13.50 -13.67 4.30
CA PRO A 207 -14.37 -12.53 4.59
C PRO A 207 -13.89 -11.24 3.91
N LEU A 208 -13.53 -11.32 2.62
CA LEU A 208 -13.03 -10.20 1.83
C LEU A 208 -14.16 -9.58 1.01
N ARG A 209 -14.16 -8.26 0.96
CA ARG A 209 -15.00 -7.47 0.05
C ARG A 209 -14.13 -6.84 -1.01
N THR A 210 -14.60 -6.83 -2.25
CA THR A 210 -13.88 -6.15 -3.33
C THR A 210 -14.29 -4.68 -3.43
N CYS A 211 -13.31 -3.82 -3.72
CA CYS A 211 -13.55 -2.43 -4.04
C CYS A 211 -12.59 -1.97 -5.13
N ARG A 212 -13.11 -1.65 -6.31
CA ARG A 212 -12.34 -1.07 -7.40
C ARG A 212 -12.18 0.43 -7.15
N GLY A 213 -10.99 0.96 -7.43
CA GLY A 213 -10.72 2.38 -7.38
C GLY A 213 -9.94 2.83 -8.60
N VAL A 214 -10.46 3.88 -9.24
CA VAL A 214 -9.86 4.56 -10.37
C VAL A 214 -9.02 5.74 -9.86
N ILE A 215 -7.86 5.92 -10.47
CA ILE A 215 -6.92 7.01 -10.21
C ILE A 215 -6.67 7.72 -11.55
N ALA A 216 -6.91 9.02 -11.57
CA ALA A 216 -6.63 9.87 -12.71
C ALA A 216 -5.19 10.38 -12.66
N HIS A 217 -4.53 10.42 -13.80
CA HIS A 217 -3.26 11.08 -14.01
C HIS A 217 -3.54 12.43 -14.65
N LEU A 218 -3.05 13.48 -14.00
CA LEU A 218 -3.11 14.85 -14.51
C LEU A 218 -1.69 15.39 -14.71
N GLN A 219 -1.54 16.23 -15.73
CA GLN A 219 -0.30 16.90 -16.08
C GLN A 219 -0.52 18.40 -16.24
N LEU A 220 0.40 19.21 -15.75
CA LEU A 220 0.40 20.66 -15.96
C LEU A 220 0.98 20.95 -17.36
N PRO A 221 0.22 21.53 -18.31
CA PRO A 221 0.67 21.79 -19.68
C PRO A 221 1.87 22.73 -19.72
N ASP A 222 2.94 22.43 -20.47
CA ASP A 222 4.24 23.17 -20.44
C ASP A 222 4.14 24.69 -20.67
N ASP A 223 3.08 25.15 -21.32
CA ASP A 223 2.78 26.55 -21.62
C ASP A 223 2.03 27.29 -20.49
N MET A 224 1.62 26.59 -19.44
CA MET A 224 0.81 27.11 -18.34
C MET A 224 1.61 27.29 -17.04
N GLY A 225 1.46 28.50 -16.47
CA GLY A 225 1.67 28.83 -15.06
C GLY A 225 3.08 28.59 -14.50
N GLU A 226 3.18 28.77 -13.18
CA GLU A 226 4.33 28.32 -12.41
C GLU A 226 4.19 26.83 -12.09
N ASP A 227 5.34 26.15 -12.04
CA ASP A 227 5.44 24.75 -11.61
C ASP A 227 4.87 24.53 -10.21
N TYR A 228 4.36 23.32 -9.95
CA TYR A 228 4.08 22.92 -8.58
C TYR A 228 5.40 22.91 -7.77
N PRO A 229 5.44 23.50 -6.55
CA PRO A 229 6.68 23.64 -5.82
C PRO A 229 7.42 22.31 -5.61
N ASP A 230 8.74 22.32 -5.81
CA ASP A 230 9.59 21.13 -5.64
C ASP A 230 9.55 20.54 -4.23
N HIS A 231 9.26 21.37 -3.22
CA HIS A 231 9.11 20.94 -1.83
C HIS A 231 7.64 20.85 -1.39
N GLY A 232 6.70 21.03 -2.31
CA GLY A 232 5.27 21.00 -2.03
C GLY A 232 4.78 19.61 -1.59
N PRO A 233 3.97 19.51 -0.53
CA PRO A 233 3.45 18.25 -0.02
C PRO A 233 2.31 17.68 -0.87
N SER A 234 2.13 16.36 -0.83
CA SER A 234 0.89 15.76 -1.33
C SER A 234 -0.32 16.16 -0.46
N ILE A 235 -1.51 16.22 -1.04
CA ILE A 235 -2.73 16.68 -0.35
C ILE A 235 -3.64 15.48 -0.07
N LEU A 236 -4.05 15.34 1.19
CA LEU A 236 -4.93 14.27 1.65
C LEU A 236 -6.31 14.82 2.04
N SER A 237 -7.27 14.67 1.14
CA SER A 237 -8.68 15.05 1.28
C SER A 237 -9.61 13.94 0.77
N ASP A 238 -10.89 14.22 0.56
CA ASP A 238 -11.86 13.24 0.04
C ASP A 238 -11.48 12.72 -1.36
N ALA A 239 -10.94 13.61 -2.20
CA ALA A 239 -10.05 13.24 -3.30
C ALA A 239 -8.64 13.65 -2.91
N TRP A 240 -7.71 12.71 -2.86
CA TRP A 240 -6.30 12.97 -2.59
C TRP A 240 -5.56 13.37 -3.87
N LEU A 241 -4.51 14.17 -3.71
CA LEU A 241 -3.62 14.62 -4.77
C LEU A 241 -2.19 14.20 -4.41
N ALA A 242 -1.67 13.24 -5.17
CA ALA A 242 -0.35 12.66 -5.01
C ALA A 242 0.58 13.23 -6.09
N PHE A 243 1.22 14.35 -5.80
CA PHE A 243 2.19 14.96 -6.71
C PHE A 243 3.36 13.99 -6.94
N GLN A 244 3.67 13.74 -8.21
CA GLN A 244 4.78 12.90 -8.67
C GLN A 244 5.97 13.75 -9.12
N GLY A 245 5.78 15.06 -9.24
CA GLY A 245 6.78 16.05 -9.62
C GLY A 245 6.12 17.40 -9.86
N PRO A 246 6.86 18.39 -10.37
CA PRO A 246 6.36 19.76 -10.55
C PRO A 246 5.18 19.86 -11.52
N ARG A 247 5.10 18.94 -12.50
CA ARG A 247 4.10 18.96 -13.56
C ARG A 247 3.27 17.68 -13.68
N SER A 248 3.40 16.73 -12.75
CA SER A 248 2.66 15.46 -12.82
C SER A 248 2.08 15.10 -11.46
N LEU A 249 0.81 14.72 -11.41
CA LEU A 249 0.15 14.26 -10.19
C LEU A 249 -0.85 13.13 -10.46
N TYR A 250 -1.08 12.32 -9.45
CA TYR A 250 -2.21 11.39 -9.42
C TYR A 250 -3.32 11.96 -8.54
N MET A 251 -4.56 11.89 -9.02
CA MET A 251 -5.75 12.25 -8.27
C MET A 251 -6.59 11.01 -8.03
N GLY A 252 -6.95 10.74 -6.79
CA GLY A 252 -7.76 9.57 -6.51
C GLY A 252 -8.50 9.59 -5.19
N SER A 253 -9.27 8.55 -4.89
CA SER A 253 -9.70 7.52 -5.85
C SER A 253 -11.19 7.29 -5.69
N THR A 254 -11.84 6.80 -6.74
CA THR A 254 -13.22 6.32 -6.67
C THR A 254 -13.34 5.06 -5.79
N TRP A 255 -14.58 4.69 -5.45
CA TRP A 255 -14.91 3.56 -4.59
C TRP A 255 -16.09 2.76 -5.16
N GLU A 256 -15.82 1.82 -6.06
CA GLU A 256 -16.81 0.90 -6.61
C GLU A 256 -16.80 -0.42 -5.83
N TRP A 257 -17.73 -0.57 -4.89
CA TRP A 257 -17.88 -1.79 -4.09
C TRP A 257 -18.46 -2.95 -4.89
N LYS A 258 -18.10 -4.19 -4.51
CA LYS A 258 -18.56 -5.44 -5.14
C LYS A 258 -18.11 -5.63 -6.59
N SER A 259 -17.24 -4.76 -7.10
CA SER A 259 -16.62 -4.92 -8.42
C SER A 259 -15.80 -6.21 -8.46
N ARG A 260 -15.85 -6.94 -9.58
CA ARG A 260 -14.94 -8.07 -9.87
C ARG A 260 -13.89 -7.71 -10.92
N ASN A 261 -13.91 -6.46 -11.41
CA ASN A 261 -12.99 -6.00 -12.43
C ASN A 261 -11.60 -5.73 -11.84
N SER A 262 -10.69 -6.67 -12.04
CA SER A 262 -9.29 -6.59 -11.62
C SER A 262 -8.35 -6.01 -12.69
N SER A 263 -8.88 -5.61 -13.86
CA SER A 263 -8.07 -5.02 -14.93
C SER A 263 -7.49 -3.68 -14.51
N PRO A 264 -6.20 -3.42 -14.78
CA PRO A 264 -5.61 -2.09 -14.54
C PRO A 264 -6.10 -1.05 -15.57
N ASN A 265 -6.62 -1.51 -16.70
CA ASN A 265 -7.11 -0.65 -17.77
C ASN A 265 -8.46 -0.02 -17.38
N VAL A 266 -8.63 1.23 -17.78
CA VAL A 266 -9.81 2.05 -17.51
C VAL A 266 -10.37 2.50 -18.86
N SER A 267 -11.67 2.31 -19.07
CA SER A 267 -12.33 2.75 -20.31
C SER A 267 -12.51 4.27 -20.33
N ALA A 268 -12.80 4.84 -21.50
CA ALA A 268 -13.11 6.27 -21.63
C ALA A 268 -14.29 6.68 -20.72
N ASP A 269 -15.36 5.88 -20.69
CA ASP A 269 -16.52 6.12 -19.84
C ASP A 269 -16.17 6.06 -18.35
N GLU A 270 -15.42 5.04 -17.93
CA GLU A 270 -15.00 4.87 -16.54
C GLU A 270 -14.10 6.04 -16.10
N SER A 271 -13.18 6.47 -16.97
CA SER A 271 -12.33 7.64 -16.69
C SER A 271 -13.13 8.93 -16.60
N SER A 272 -14.14 9.12 -17.46
CA SER A 272 -15.02 10.28 -17.45
C SER A 272 -15.86 10.33 -16.17
N SER A 273 -16.44 9.21 -15.75
CA SER A 273 -17.16 9.11 -14.48
C SER A 273 -16.25 9.39 -13.27
N ALA A 274 -15.01 8.88 -13.29
CA ALA A 274 -14.06 9.13 -12.22
C ALA A 274 -13.69 10.63 -12.13
N LEU A 275 -13.49 11.31 -13.25
CA LEU A 275 -13.22 12.75 -13.28
C LEU A 275 -14.41 13.57 -12.78
N GLN A 276 -15.63 13.23 -13.20
CA GLN A 276 -16.86 13.88 -12.72
C GLN A 276 -17.03 13.73 -11.20
N GLU A 277 -16.61 12.61 -10.61
CA GLU A 277 -16.65 12.40 -9.17
C GLU A 277 -15.52 13.12 -8.42
N LEU A 278 -14.29 13.06 -8.93
CA LEU A 278 -13.08 13.45 -8.19
C LEU A 278 -12.70 14.93 -8.38
N LEU A 279 -12.84 15.50 -9.58
CA LEU A 279 -12.43 16.88 -9.84
C LEU A 279 -13.17 17.89 -8.95
N PRO A 280 -14.50 17.81 -8.74
CA PRO A 280 -15.18 18.74 -7.84
C PRO A 280 -14.64 18.68 -6.42
N LYS A 281 -14.33 17.48 -5.91
CA LYS A 281 -13.78 17.27 -4.57
C LYS A 281 -12.37 17.85 -4.44
N ALA A 282 -11.52 17.66 -5.45
CA ALA A 282 -10.16 18.22 -5.46
C ALA A 282 -10.18 19.75 -5.60
N ASN A 283 -11.03 20.29 -6.49
CA ASN A 283 -11.12 21.72 -6.77
C ASN A 283 -11.59 22.55 -5.56
N VAL A 284 -12.36 21.98 -4.63
CA VAL A 284 -12.71 22.65 -3.37
C VAL A 284 -11.48 22.96 -2.51
N ILE A 285 -10.44 22.13 -2.63
CA ILE A 285 -9.21 22.21 -1.82
C ILE A 285 -8.09 22.94 -2.54
N TYR A 286 -7.90 22.61 -3.82
CA TYR A 286 -6.82 23.07 -4.64
C TYR A 286 -7.40 23.54 -5.99
N PRO A 287 -7.96 24.76 -6.06
CA PRO A 287 -8.63 25.29 -7.25
C PRO A 287 -7.75 25.30 -8.50
N ALA A 288 -6.43 25.44 -8.33
CA ALA A 288 -5.45 25.37 -9.41
C ALA A 288 -5.46 24.02 -10.15
N ILE A 289 -6.10 22.97 -9.60
CA ILE A 289 -6.28 21.68 -10.29
C ILE A 289 -6.97 21.82 -11.65
N LYS A 290 -7.74 22.90 -11.87
CA LYS A 290 -8.41 23.20 -13.14
C LYS A 290 -7.44 23.48 -14.29
N ASP A 291 -6.23 23.92 -13.96
CA ASP A 291 -5.18 24.20 -14.94
C ASP A 291 -4.44 22.91 -15.36
N TRP A 292 -4.73 21.79 -14.69
CA TRP A 292 -4.12 20.50 -14.98
C TRP A 292 -4.96 19.71 -15.97
N THR A 293 -4.29 19.15 -16.98
CA THR A 293 -4.92 18.38 -18.05
C THR A 293 -4.90 16.90 -17.73
N PHE A 294 -6.02 16.23 -17.98
CA PHE A 294 -6.10 14.78 -17.87
C PHE A 294 -5.30 14.08 -18.96
N THR A 295 -4.43 13.15 -18.57
CA THR A 295 -3.56 12.40 -19.49
C THR A 295 -3.86 10.90 -19.51
N GLY A 296 -4.57 10.38 -18.50
CA GLY A 296 -4.98 8.98 -18.46
C GLY A 296 -5.48 8.54 -17.09
N ALA A 297 -5.92 7.29 -16.99
CA ALA A 297 -6.37 6.71 -15.73
C ALA A 297 -5.93 5.25 -15.59
N LYS A 298 -5.77 4.80 -14.35
CA LYS A 298 -5.51 3.40 -13.99
C LYS A 298 -6.43 2.99 -12.87
N ALA A 299 -6.68 1.69 -12.74
CA ALA A 299 -7.52 1.17 -11.67
C ALA A 299 -6.88 0.00 -10.93
N GLY A 300 -7.23 -0.14 -9.66
CA GLY A 300 -6.83 -1.27 -8.83
C GLY A 300 -8.04 -1.87 -8.12
N LEU A 301 -8.06 -3.19 -8.00
CA LEU A 301 -9.07 -3.90 -7.22
C LEU A 301 -8.55 -4.21 -5.81
N ARG A 302 -9.10 -3.54 -4.80
CA ARG A 302 -8.73 -3.71 -3.40
C ARG A 302 -9.47 -4.91 -2.81
N ALA A 303 -8.73 -5.73 -2.06
CA ALA A 303 -9.30 -6.70 -1.14
C ALA A 303 -9.47 -6.01 0.22
N MET A 304 -10.71 -5.67 0.55
CA MET A 304 -11.07 -4.98 1.79
C MET A 304 -11.44 -6.01 2.86
N PRO A 305 -10.75 -6.02 4.01
CA PRO A 305 -11.06 -6.95 5.10
C PRO A 305 -12.30 -6.48 5.87
N PRO A 306 -12.87 -7.32 6.75
CA PRO A 306 -14.00 -6.91 7.57
C PRO A 306 -13.60 -5.77 8.52
N LEU A 307 -14.59 -5.00 8.95
CA LEU A 307 -14.39 -3.96 9.96
C LEU A 307 -14.36 -4.60 11.35
N THR A 308 -13.33 -4.31 12.13
CA THR A 308 -13.19 -4.71 13.53
C THR A 308 -13.18 -3.48 14.44
N PRO A 309 -13.25 -3.63 15.78
CA PRO A 309 -13.03 -2.51 16.71
C PRO A 309 -11.67 -1.80 16.52
N HIS A 310 -10.67 -2.50 16.00
CA HIS A 310 -9.34 -1.95 15.68
C HIS A 310 -9.26 -1.38 14.25
N GLY A 311 -10.37 -1.38 13.50
CA GLY A 311 -10.46 -0.98 12.11
C GLY A 311 -10.44 -2.17 11.15
N SER A 312 -10.28 -1.87 9.86
CA SER A 312 -10.17 -2.88 8.80
C SER A 312 -8.74 -3.44 8.78
N LEU A 313 -8.51 -4.53 9.53
CA LEU A 313 -7.20 -5.17 9.65
C LEU A 313 -6.98 -6.25 8.58
N PRO A 314 -5.77 -6.39 8.02
CA PRO A 314 -5.47 -7.45 7.06
C PRO A 314 -5.65 -8.86 7.61
N LEU A 315 -5.83 -9.83 6.72
CA LEU A 315 -6.03 -11.24 7.05
C LEU A 315 -4.70 -11.99 6.96
N LEU A 316 -4.23 -12.52 8.08
CA LEU A 316 -3.08 -13.42 8.15
C LEU A 316 -3.48 -14.78 8.74
N GLY A 317 -2.67 -15.80 8.49
CA GLY A 317 -2.72 -17.07 9.20
C GLY A 317 -2.63 -18.30 8.31
N CYS A 318 -2.41 -19.45 8.93
CA CYS A 318 -2.50 -20.76 8.31
C CYS A 318 -3.95 -21.02 7.84
N ILE A 319 -4.13 -21.59 6.66
CA ILE A 319 -5.45 -21.80 6.05
C ILE A 319 -5.73 -23.27 5.76
N ASN A 320 -4.97 -24.19 6.36
CA ASN A 320 -5.19 -25.63 6.21
C ASN A 320 -6.64 -26.03 6.56
N ASP A 321 -7.17 -25.53 7.69
CA ASP A 321 -8.57 -25.78 8.09
C ASP A 321 -9.59 -25.17 7.13
N VAL A 322 -9.23 -24.05 6.48
CA VAL A 322 -10.10 -23.35 5.52
C VAL A 322 -10.16 -24.10 4.20
N ILE A 323 -9.02 -24.63 3.72
CA ILE A 323 -8.94 -25.43 2.51
C ILE A 323 -9.60 -26.80 2.75
N GLY A 324 -9.37 -27.37 3.95
CA GLY A 324 -9.81 -28.69 4.37
C GLY A 324 -8.88 -29.78 3.85
N GLY A 325 -8.51 -30.74 4.70
CA GLY A 325 -7.60 -31.83 4.36
C GLY A 325 -6.38 -31.90 5.27
N ASN A 326 -5.65 -33.01 5.20
CA ASN A 326 -4.37 -33.18 5.89
C ASN A 326 -3.27 -33.26 4.84
N TYR A 327 -2.55 -32.16 4.64
CA TYR A 327 -1.54 -32.01 3.59
C TYR A 327 -0.13 -32.02 4.20
N ALA A 328 0.85 -32.48 3.42
CA ALA A 328 2.24 -32.46 3.85
C ALA A 328 2.79 -31.03 4.02
N CYS A 329 2.25 -30.07 3.27
CA CYS A 329 2.66 -28.66 3.29
C CYS A 329 1.66 -27.77 4.03
N ASN A 330 2.16 -26.66 4.61
CA ASN A 330 1.31 -25.67 5.24
C ASN A 330 0.92 -24.53 4.27
N PHE A 331 -0.38 -24.26 4.18
CA PHE A 331 -0.89 -23.13 3.41
C PHE A 331 -1.14 -21.94 4.33
N TRP A 332 -0.75 -20.75 3.88
CA TRP A 332 -0.86 -19.51 4.64
C TRP A 332 -1.54 -18.44 3.80
N LEU A 333 -2.23 -17.50 4.44
CA LEU A 333 -2.83 -16.33 3.83
C LEU A 333 -2.09 -15.06 4.26
N PHE A 334 -1.82 -14.19 3.29
CA PHE A 334 -1.42 -12.80 3.50
C PHE A 334 -2.27 -11.92 2.58
N GLY A 335 -3.37 -11.36 3.09
CA GLY A 335 -4.36 -10.70 2.24
C GLY A 335 -5.13 -9.60 2.95
N GLY A 336 -6.11 -9.01 2.25
CA GLY A 336 -7.00 -8.02 2.87
C GLY A 336 -6.32 -6.69 3.22
N LEU A 337 -5.29 -6.26 2.48
CA LEU A 337 -4.55 -5.04 2.79
C LEU A 337 -5.33 -3.73 2.53
N GLY A 338 -6.44 -3.80 1.79
CA GLY A 338 -7.31 -2.67 1.48
C GLY A 338 -6.56 -1.46 0.91
N SER A 339 -6.87 -0.26 1.44
CA SER A 339 -6.20 1.00 1.08
C SER A 339 -4.97 1.34 1.91
N ARG A 340 -4.54 0.43 2.82
CA ARG A 340 -3.44 0.67 3.77
C ARG A 340 -2.28 -0.31 3.60
N GLY A 341 -2.23 -0.98 2.45
CA GLY A 341 -1.22 -1.99 2.16
C GLY A 341 0.21 -1.46 2.27
N LEU A 342 0.46 -0.22 1.80
CA LEU A 342 1.78 0.42 1.88
C LEU A 342 2.31 0.52 3.32
N LEU A 343 1.43 0.78 4.30
CA LEU A 343 1.82 0.87 5.70
C LEU A 343 2.02 -0.51 6.33
N TYR A 344 1.07 -1.42 6.13
CA TYR A 344 1.07 -2.68 6.87
C TYR A 344 2.03 -3.73 6.30
N HIS A 345 2.37 -3.69 5.01
CA HIS A 345 3.00 -4.84 4.35
C HIS A 345 4.35 -5.24 4.97
N GLY A 346 5.13 -4.28 5.49
CA GLY A 346 6.48 -4.54 5.99
C GLY A 346 6.44 -5.33 7.29
N TRP A 347 5.73 -4.78 8.28
CA TRP A 347 5.62 -5.40 9.60
C TRP A 347 4.84 -6.71 9.56
N LEU A 348 3.68 -6.74 8.88
CA LEU A 348 2.95 -7.99 8.69
C LEU A 348 3.79 -9.01 7.93
N GLY A 349 4.63 -8.52 7.03
CA GLY A 349 5.51 -9.37 6.26
C GLY A 349 6.46 -10.14 7.16
N LYS A 350 7.15 -9.42 8.01
CA LYS A 350 8.04 -9.99 9.01
C LYS A 350 7.33 -11.03 9.89
N LEU A 351 6.12 -10.72 10.37
CA LEU A 351 5.36 -11.62 11.23
C LEU A 351 5.02 -12.95 10.56
N ILE A 352 4.46 -12.92 9.34
CA ILE A 352 4.07 -14.16 8.66
C ILE A 352 5.31 -14.99 8.28
N ALA A 353 6.40 -14.34 7.88
CA ALA A 353 7.65 -15.04 7.57
C ALA A 353 8.20 -15.78 8.80
N GLN A 354 8.16 -15.16 9.97
CA GLN A 354 8.52 -15.82 11.23
C GLN A 354 7.57 -16.99 11.50
N ALA A 355 6.26 -16.78 11.41
CA ALA A 355 5.25 -17.82 11.65
C ALA A 355 5.45 -19.06 10.78
N ILE A 356 5.78 -18.86 9.49
CA ILE A 356 6.08 -19.93 8.55
C ILE A 356 7.37 -20.67 8.94
N LEU A 357 8.46 -19.94 9.20
CA LEU A 357 9.76 -20.55 9.51
C LEU A 357 9.75 -21.36 10.81
N CYS A 358 8.94 -20.96 11.78
CA CYS A 358 8.77 -21.71 13.03
C CYS A 358 7.59 -22.71 12.99
N SER A 359 6.88 -22.80 11.86
CA SER A 359 5.63 -23.57 11.73
C SER A 359 4.64 -23.31 12.88
N ASN A 360 4.52 -22.04 13.31
CA ASN A 360 3.74 -21.65 14.47
C ASN A 360 2.90 -20.39 14.19
N GLU A 361 1.59 -20.58 14.02
CA GLU A 361 0.64 -19.48 13.82
C GLU A 361 0.49 -18.59 15.06
N GLU A 362 0.73 -19.09 16.28
CA GLU A 362 0.55 -18.33 17.52
C GLU A 362 1.48 -17.11 17.62
N MET A 363 2.51 -17.03 16.79
CA MET A 363 3.37 -15.86 16.67
C MET A 363 2.69 -14.68 15.94
N ILE A 364 1.56 -14.92 15.25
CA ILE A 364 0.75 -13.89 14.61
C ILE A 364 -0.25 -13.34 15.65
N PRO A 365 -0.30 -12.02 15.88
CA PRO A 365 -1.29 -11.40 16.75
C PRO A 365 -2.72 -11.84 16.42
N THR A 366 -3.47 -12.20 17.46
CA THR A 366 -4.82 -12.78 17.31
C THR A 366 -5.80 -11.89 16.55
N GLU A 367 -5.62 -10.57 16.58
CA GLU A 367 -6.42 -9.62 15.82
C GLU A 367 -6.36 -9.89 14.30
N LEU A 368 -5.21 -10.37 13.81
CA LEU A 368 -4.97 -10.68 12.40
C LEU A 368 -5.41 -12.09 11.97
N THR A 369 -5.68 -12.99 12.92
CA THR A 369 -6.17 -14.37 12.68
C THR A 369 -7.63 -14.57 13.10
N SER A 370 -8.19 -13.61 13.87
CA SER A 370 -9.56 -13.65 14.42
C SER A 370 -10.66 -13.79 13.35
N TRP A 371 -10.37 -13.42 12.11
CA TRP A 371 -11.28 -13.55 10.98
C TRP A 371 -11.73 -14.99 10.74
N LYS A 372 -10.93 -15.99 11.13
CA LYS A 372 -11.30 -17.42 11.05
C LYS A 372 -12.46 -17.79 11.96
N LYS A 373 -12.73 -17.00 13.01
CA LYS A 373 -13.82 -17.21 13.97
C LYS A 373 -15.12 -16.54 13.53
N ILE A 374 -15.08 -15.72 12.48
CA ILE A 374 -16.28 -15.07 11.94
C ILE A 374 -17.09 -16.15 11.23
N LYS A 375 -18.22 -16.54 11.84
CA LYS A 375 -19.21 -17.38 11.14
C LYS A 375 -19.70 -16.61 9.92
N GLN A 376 -19.55 -17.20 8.75
CA GLN A 376 -20.06 -16.65 7.50
C GLN A 376 -21.58 -16.69 7.45
#